data_AF-A0AAC8VVJ7-F1
#
_entry.id   AF-A0AAC8VVJ7-F1
#
_cell.length_a   1.000
_cell.length_b   1.000
_cell.length_c   1.000
_cell.angle_alpha   90.00
_cell.angle_beta   90.00
_cell.angle_gamma   90.00
#
_symmetry.space_group_name_H-M   'P 1'
#
loop_
_entity.id
_entity.type
_entity.pdbx_description
1 polymer ?
#
loop_
_entity_poly.entity_id
_entity_poly.type
_entity_poly.pdbx_seq_one_letter_code
_entity_poly.pdbx_strand_id
1 'polypeptide(L)' 'MMDERRDVAMAIKSCLDSLLSDAARCDLDDLARFISLAALAAEEAAVAHDPKTIHLKALMASGAGHC' A
#
# COMPACT_ATOMS: atom_id res chain seq x y z
N MET A 1 -15.06 5.59 -6.51
CA MET A 1 -14.51 4.36 -7.13
C MET A 1 -13.03 4.16 -6.83
N MET A 2 -12.10 5.04 -7.27
CA MET A 2 -10.66 4.87 -6.98
C MET A 2 -10.26 5.31 -5.56
N ASP A 3 -10.83 6.42 -5.06
CA ASP A 3 -10.57 6.87 -3.69
C ASP A 3 -11.00 5.82 -2.65
N GLU A 4 -12.13 5.15 -2.86
CA GLU A 4 -12.59 4.05 -2.01
C GLU A 4 -11.59 2.88 -1.96
N ARG A 5 -10.91 2.56 -3.08
CA ARG A 5 -9.92 1.48 -3.10
C ARG A 5 -8.66 1.86 -2.33
N ARG A 6 -8.22 3.12 -2.45
CA ARG A 6 -7.12 3.66 -1.65
C ARG A 6 -7.46 3.64 -0.17
N ASP A 7 -8.66 4.11 0.19
CA ASP A 7 -9.10 4.18 1.58
C ASP A 7 -9.21 2.79 2.21
N VAL A 8 -9.75 1.82 1.46
CA VAL A 8 -9.79 0.41 1.90
C VAL A 8 -8.38 -0.15 2.09
N ALA A 9 -7.44 0.12 1.17
CA ALA A 9 -6.07 -0.34 1.29
C ALA A 9 -5.36 0.27 2.52
N MET A 10 -5.60 1.55 2.81
CA MET A 10 -5.08 2.21 4.02
C MET A 10 -5.73 1.67 5.30
N ALA A 11 -7.02 1.35 5.29
CA ALA A 11 -7.70 0.72 6.42
C ALA A 11 -7.12 -0.68 6.71
N ILE A 12 -6.89 -1.48 5.66
CA ILE A 12 -6.23 -2.79 5.78
C ILE A 12 -4.84 -2.63 6.39
N LYS A 13 -4.03 -1.69 5.88
CA LYS A 13 -2.70 -1.40 6.44
C LYS A 13 -2.77 -1.06 7.93
N SER A 14 -3.67 -0.18 8.34
CA SER A 14 -3.83 0.20 9.75
C SER A 14 -4.19 -0.99 10.65
N CYS A 15 -5.02 -1.91 10.17
CA CYS A 15 -5.34 -3.15 10.89
C CYS A 15 -4.11 -4.06 11.02
N LEU A 16 -3.33 -4.20 9.94
CA LEU A 16 -2.12 -5.00 9.93
C LEU A 16 -1.03 -4.43 10.85
N ASP A 17 -0.85 -3.09 10.89
CA ASP A 17 0.09 -2.42 11.80
C ASP A 17 -0.30 -2.66 13.28
N SER A 18 -1.59 -2.69 13.59
CA SER A 18 -2.09 -3.03 14.93
C SER A 18 -1.80 -4.50 15.26
N LEU A 19 -2.09 -5.42 14.33
CA LEU A 19 -1.83 -6.84 14.50
C LEU A 19 -0.33 -7.17 14.63
N LEU A 20 0.53 -6.43 13.93
CA LEU A 20 1.98 -6.53 14.04
C LEU A 20 2.45 -6.24 15.46
N SER A 21 1.87 -5.22 16.10
CA SER A 21 2.17 -4.87 17.49
C SER A 21 1.81 -6.01 18.44
N ASP A 22 0.67 -6.67 18.21
CA ASP A 22 0.26 -7.83 19.02
C ASP A 22 1.12 -9.07 18.76
N ALA A 23 1.52 -9.33 17.51
CA ALA A 23 2.41 -10.42 17.17
C ALA A 23 3.79 -10.24 17.81
N ALA A 24 4.34 -9.02 17.79
CA ALA A 24 5.61 -8.68 18.43
C ALA A 24 5.56 -8.84 19.95
N ARG A 25 4.43 -8.50 20.59
CA ARG A 25 4.23 -8.70 22.04
C ARG A 25 4.11 -10.16 22.46
N CYS A 26 3.81 -11.05 21.52
CA CYS A 26 3.67 -12.49 21.75
C CYS A 26 4.88 -13.30 21.26
N ASP A 27 5.98 -12.63 20.91
CA ASP A 27 7.20 -13.25 20.35
C ASP A 27 6.93 -14.13 19.11
N LEU A 28 5.91 -13.76 18.30
CA LEU A 28 5.54 -14.47 17.08
C LEU A 28 6.30 -13.92 15.86
N ASP A 29 7.63 -14.04 15.86
CA ASP A 29 8.52 -13.37 14.90
C ASP A 29 8.21 -13.69 13.43
N ASP A 30 7.91 -14.94 13.11
CA ASP A 30 7.55 -15.34 11.75
C ASP A 30 6.24 -14.69 11.30
N LEU A 31 5.26 -14.64 12.19
CA LEU A 31 3.98 -14.01 11.92
C LEU A 31 4.14 -12.49 11.76
N ALA A 32 4.91 -11.85 12.63
CA ALA A 32 5.22 -10.43 12.55
C ALA A 32 5.86 -10.07 11.19
N ARG A 33 6.78 -10.91 10.70
CA ARG A 33 7.38 -10.74 9.38
C ARG A 33 6.35 -10.82 8.25
N PHE A 34 5.46 -11.81 8.28
CA PHE A 34 4.41 -11.94 7.27
C PHE A 34 3.40 -10.78 7.31
N ILE A 35 3.03 -10.33 8.50
CA ILE A 35 2.14 -9.17 8.66
C ILE A 35 2.79 -7.90 8.09
N SER A 36 4.10 -7.70 8.33
CA SER A 36 4.84 -6.57 7.79
C SER A 36 4.83 -6.55 6.25
N LEU A 37 5.02 -7.72 5.61
CA LEU A 37 4.93 -7.85 4.15
C LEU A 37 3.51 -7.56 3.64
N ALA A 38 2.48 -8.01 4.36
CA ALA A 38 1.10 -7.72 3.99
C ALA A 38 0.77 -6.23 4.12
N ALA A 39 1.28 -5.55 5.16
CA ALA A 39 1.10 -4.11 5.35
C ALA A 39 1.76 -3.31 4.23
N LEU A 40 2.97 -3.72 3.80
CA LEU A 40 3.65 -3.15 2.64
C LEU A 40 2.84 -3.33 1.36
N ALA A 41 2.31 -4.54 1.10
CA ALA A 41 1.48 -4.78 -0.07
C ALA A 41 0.19 -3.94 -0.09
N ALA A 42 -0.40 -3.70 1.08
CA ALA A 42 -1.56 -2.81 1.22
C ALA A 42 -1.19 -1.34 0.92
N GLU A 43 -0.02 -0.89 1.37
CA GLU A 43 0.50 0.44 1.03
C GLU A 43 0.76 0.60 -0.47
N GLU A 44 1.39 -0.38 -1.12
CA GLU A 44 1.62 -0.38 -2.56
C GLU A 44 0.30 -0.34 -3.35
N ALA A 45 -0.73 -1.05 -2.90
CA ALA A 45 -2.06 -0.99 -3.48
C ALA A 45 -2.70 0.40 -3.33
N ALA A 46 -2.52 1.05 -2.17
CA ALA A 46 -3.00 2.41 -1.95
C ALA A 46 -2.33 3.41 -2.89
N VAL A 47 -1.01 3.29 -3.08
CA VAL A 47 -0.22 4.13 -4.01
C VAL A 47 -0.63 3.88 -5.46
N ALA A 48 -0.86 2.63 -5.86
CA ALA A 48 -1.32 2.29 -7.21
C ALA A 48 -2.69 2.90 -7.57
N HIS A 49 -3.49 3.24 -6.56
CA HIS A 49 -4.79 3.87 -6.70
C HIS A 49 -4.79 5.36 -6.34
N ASP A 50 -3.63 5.94 -6.02
CA ASP A 50 -3.52 7.37 -5.74
C ASP A 50 -3.66 8.19 -7.04
N PRO A 51 -4.64 9.10 -7.14
CA PRO A 51 -4.91 9.86 -8.36
C PRO A 51 -3.72 10.69 -8.84
N LYS A 52 -2.90 11.22 -7.90
CA LYS A 52 -1.70 11.99 -8.23
C LYS A 52 -0.62 11.11 -8.84
N THR A 53 -0.42 9.92 -8.28
CA THR A 53 0.52 8.92 -8.79
C THR A 53 0.11 8.44 -10.19
N ILE A 54 -1.19 8.20 -10.41
CA ILE A 54 -1.73 7.85 -11.74
C ILE A 54 -1.52 8.99 -12.74
N HIS A 55 -1.82 10.24 -12.34
CA HIS A 55 -1.65 11.41 -13.21
C HIS A 55 -0.19 11.65 -13.59
N LEU A 56 0.73 11.54 -12.63
CA LEU A 56 2.17 11.66 -12.86
C LEU A 56 2.65 10.58 -13.85
N LYS A 57 2.22 9.32 -13.66
CA LYS A 57 2.56 8.20 -14.55
C LYS A 57 2.04 8.43 -15.97
N ALA A 58 0.86 9.00 -16.12
CA ALA A 58 0.29 9.36 -17.42
C ALA A 58 1.09 10.50 -18.11
N LEU A 59 1.49 11.53 -17.37
CA LEU A 59 2.33 12.62 -17.89
C LEU A 59 3.70 12.11 -18.36
N MET A 60 4.34 11.22 -17.59
CA MET A 60 5.62 10.62 -17.98
C MET A 60 5.49 9.71 -19.20
N ALA A 61 4.37 8.99 -19.36
CA ALA A 61 4.10 8.16 -20.54
C ALA A 61 3.87 8.99 -21.81
N SER A 62 3.25 10.17 -21.72
CA SER A 62 3.05 11.09 -22.86
C SER A 62 4.30 11.87 -23.26
N GLY A 63 5.34 11.94 -22.42
CA GLY A 63 6.55 12.71 -22.70
C GLY A 63 7.56 12.04 -23.64
N ALA A 64 7.39 10.76 -24.00
CA ALA A 64 8.39 9.95 -24.69
C ALA A 64 8.18 9.82 -26.22
N GLY A 65 7.51 10.79 -26.87
CA GLY A 65 7.15 10.63 -28.28
C GLY A 65 7.04 11.90 -29.10
N HIS A 66 8.08 12.75 -29.14
CA HIS A 66 8.23 13.72 -30.23
C HIS A 66 9.70 13.78 -30.66
N CYS A 67 10.04 13.05 -31.74
CA CYS A 67 11.17 13.33 -32.62
C CYS A 67 10.60 13.80 -33.95
#